data_AF-A0A346QY83-F1
#
_entry.id   AF-A0A346QY83-F1
#
_cell.length_a   1.000
_cell.length_b   1.000
_cell.length_c   1.000
_cell.angle_alpha   90.00
_cell.angle_beta   90.00
_cell.angle_gamma   90.00
#
_symmetry.space_group_name_H-M   'P 1'
#
loop_
_entity.id
_entity.type
_entity.pdbx_description
1 polymer ?
#
loop_
_entity_poly.entity_id
_entity_poly.type
_entity_poly.pdbx_seq_one_letter_code
_entity_poly.pdbx_strand_id
1 'polypeptide(L)'
;MNSFARLALIALALPLLSSCASLTPEQCETGNWRTIGLSDGAEGRPLSRLDDHREACGKVGISIDTGAYMAGRDEGLTRYCTPVSGFSVGSNGRANGNVCPAELAGGFEAGYVLGSELHAAQSALTQAENALRRAESAESATEDRMRDLRAAMVSEQDRDKRRAIGDELRRLRDTARDQQRQVRRADRERRDRQHHLDIVREDSFAQLRLLAPGWAPGSRTRDLCPNKTGRWSASAIAFSLCPKRQREDIHGAYRSAGARRGSGIQGTLRSL
;
A
#
# COMPACT_ATOMS: atom_id res chain seq x y z
N MET A 1 -31.37 -11.30 42.14
CA MET A 1 -30.57 -10.11 41.75
C MET A 1 -29.70 -10.52 40.55
N ASN A 2 -29.61 -9.69 39.51
CA ASN A 2 -28.71 -9.82 38.32
C ASN A 2 -29.39 -9.85 36.93
N SER A 3 -30.71 -9.64 36.82
CA SER A 3 -31.35 -9.32 35.52
C SER A 3 -31.27 -7.82 35.19
N PHE A 4 -31.31 -6.94 36.21
CA PHE A 4 -31.17 -5.49 36.05
C PHE A 4 -29.74 -5.06 35.65
N ALA A 5 -28.72 -5.81 36.06
CA ALA A 5 -27.32 -5.54 35.71
C ALA A 5 -27.01 -5.83 34.23
N ARG A 6 -27.73 -6.75 33.59
CA ARG A 6 -27.55 -7.09 32.16
C ARG A 6 -28.23 -6.08 31.23
N LEU A 7 -29.36 -5.50 31.65
CA LEU A 7 -30.03 -4.44 30.89
C LEU A 7 -29.31 -3.08 31.00
N ALA A 8 -28.67 -2.80 32.14
CA ALA A 8 -27.82 -1.61 32.32
C ALA A 8 -26.54 -1.64 31.46
N LEU A 9 -26.02 -2.83 31.14
CA LEU A 9 -24.84 -3.01 30.29
C LEU A 9 -25.12 -2.88 28.79
N ILE A 10 -26.37 -2.99 28.36
CA ILE A 10 -26.78 -2.79 26.94
C ILE A 10 -27.13 -1.31 26.69
N ALA A 11 -27.58 -0.58 27.70
CA ALA A 11 -27.88 0.86 27.61
C ALA A 11 -26.64 1.76 27.57
N LEU A 12 -25.45 1.24 27.88
CA LEU A 12 -24.18 1.98 27.85
C LEU A 12 -23.37 1.76 26.55
N ALA A 13 -23.96 1.12 25.53
CA ALA A 13 -23.29 0.76 24.29
C ALA A 13 -23.76 1.52 23.04
N LEU A 14 -24.69 2.48 23.15
CA LEU A 14 -25.06 3.39 22.05
C LEU A 14 -25.19 4.82 22.61
N PRO A 15 -24.41 5.82 22.12
CA PRO A 15 -24.18 6.07 20.70
C PRO A 15 -22.71 6.39 20.35
N LEU A 16 -22.06 5.53 19.56
CA LEU A 16 -20.92 5.93 18.72
C LEU A 16 -21.32 5.95 17.24
N LEU A 17 -22.59 6.27 16.94
CA LEU A 17 -22.91 6.87 15.65
C LEU A 17 -22.61 8.36 15.74
N SER A 18 -21.31 8.69 15.82
CA SER A 18 -20.85 9.91 15.18
C SER A 18 -21.19 9.77 13.70
N SER A 19 -22.39 10.20 13.33
CA SER A 19 -22.63 10.75 12.00
C SER A 19 -21.40 11.58 11.66
N CYS A 20 -20.85 11.49 10.44
CA CYS A 20 -19.84 12.41 9.93
C CYS A 20 -20.40 13.85 9.95
N ALA A 21 -20.55 14.42 11.15
CA ALA A 21 -21.03 15.76 11.38
C ALA A 21 -20.08 16.66 10.61
N SER A 22 -20.66 17.43 9.70
CA SER A 22 -19.87 18.19 8.76
C SER A 22 -19.14 19.33 9.46
N LEU A 23 -19.78 19.91 10.47
CA LEU A 23 -19.31 20.96 11.37
C LEU A 23 -19.93 20.79 12.76
N THR A 24 -19.27 21.34 13.79
CA THR A 24 -19.86 21.50 15.13
C THR A 24 -20.73 22.77 15.20
N PRO A 25 -21.66 22.88 16.17
CA PRO A 25 -22.45 24.11 16.37
C PRO A 25 -21.57 25.35 16.51
N GLU A 26 -20.45 25.26 17.21
CA GLU A 26 -19.50 26.37 17.39
C GLU A 26 -18.84 26.78 16.06
N GLN A 27 -18.58 25.83 15.17
CA GLN A 27 -18.08 26.12 13.82
C GLN A 27 -19.14 26.82 12.94
N CYS A 28 -20.42 26.53 13.16
CA CYS A 28 -21.51 27.28 12.53
C CYS A 28 -21.57 28.73 13.06
N GLU A 29 -21.45 28.91 14.38
CA GLU A 29 -21.52 30.22 15.05
C GLU A 29 -20.35 31.13 14.70
N THR A 30 -19.14 30.58 14.58
CA THR A 30 -17.93 31.36 14.24
C THR A 30 -17.97 31.94 12.82
N GLY A 31 -18.75 31.36 11.90
CA GLY A 31 -19.02 31.95 10.59
C GLY A 31 -17.80 32.10 9.66
N ASN A 32 -16.68 31.42 9.91
CA ASN A 32 -15.47 31.52 9.09
C ASN A 32 -15.55 30.65 7.82
N TRP A 33 -16.57 30.91 7.00
CA TRP A 33 -16.93 30.11 5.83
C TRP A 33 -15.83 30.06 4.78
N ARG A 34 -15.06 31.13 4.61
CA ARG A 34 -13.89 31.15 3.71
C ARG A 34 -12.82 30.14 4.14
N THR A 35 -12.51 30.05 5.42
CA THR A 35 -11.50 29.10 5.92
C THR A 35 -11.99 27.66 5.81
N ILE A 36 -13.27 27.41 6.08
CA ILE A 36 -13.89 26.09 5.90
C ILE A 36 -13.81 25.67 4.43
N GLY A 37 -14.22 26.55 3.51
CA GLY A 37 -14.11 26.31 2.07
C GLY A 37 -12.67 26.06 1.63
N LEU A 38 -11.71 26.85 2.10
CA LEU A 38 -10.29 26.67 1.84
C LEU A 38 -9.80 25.27 2.22
N SER A 39 -10.17 24.79 3.42
CA SER A 39 -9.81 23.46 3.89
C SER A 39 -10.43 22.37 3.02
N ASP A 40 -11.72 22.47 2.74
CA ASP A 40 -12.44 21.51 1.89
C ASP A 40 -11.85 21.43 0.48
N GLY A 41 -11.55 22.59 -0.11
CA GLY A 41 -10.90 22.68 -1.42
C GLY A 41 -9.51 22.07 -1.41
N ALA A 42 -8.70 22.35 -0.38
CA ALA A 42 -7.34 21.80 -0.24
C ALA A 42 -7.32 20.28 -0.01
N GLU A 43 -8.40 19.73 0.54
CA GLU A 43 -8.62 18.29 0.69
C GLU A 43 -9.27 17.62 -0.54
N GLY A 44 -9.69 18.41 -1.54
CA GLY A 44 -10.38 17.92 -2.73
C GLY A 44 -11.78 17.40 -2.44
N ARG A 45 -12.49 17.98 -1.46
CA ARG A 45 -13.86 17.59 -1.11
C ARG A 45 -14.84 17.94 -2.25
N PRO A 46 -15.83 17.07 -2.51
CA PRO A 46 -16.87 17.36 -3.50
C PRO A 46 -17.75 18.52 -3.04
N LEU A 47 -18.38 19.22 -3.99
CA LEU A 47 -19.23 20.37 -3.67
C LEU A 47 -20.44 20.00 -2.81
N SER A 48 -20.91 18.74 -2.86
CA SER A 48 -21.97 18.24 -1.98
C SER A 48 -21.65 18.42 -0.49
N ARG A 49 -20.37 18.59 -0.14
CA ARG A 49 -19.94 18.89 1.23
C ARG A 49 -20.53 20.19 1.78
N LEU A 50 -20.75 21.17 0.90
CA LEU A 50 -21.44 22.40 1.24
C LEU A 50 -22.89 22.16 1.67
N ASP A 51 -23.57 21.20 1.04
CA ASP A 51 -24.94 20.84 1.40
C ASP A 51 -24.98 20.19 2.79
N ASP A 52 -24.00 19.33 3.11
CA ASP A 52 -23.84 18.77 4.45
C ASP A 52 -23.63 19.88 5.50
N HIS A 53 -22.89 20.94 5.16
CA HIS A 53 -22.67 22.09 6.04
C HIS A 53 -23.96 22.89 6.24
N ARG A 54 -24.72 23.12 5.15
CA ARG A 54 -26.01 23.81 5.20
C ARG A 54 -27.01 23.07 6.08
N GLU A 55 -27.08 21.74 5.96
CA GLU A 55 -27.95 20.92 6.79
C GLU A 55 -27.54 20.96 8.26
N ALA A 56 -26.24 20.80 8.56
CA ALA A 56 -25.75 20.80 9.93
C ALA A 56 -25.99 22.12 10.65
N CYS A 57 -25.69 23.25 10.01
CA CYS A 57 -25.90 24.57 10.61
C CYS A 57 -27.36 25.01 10.60
N GLY A 58 -28.16 24.55 9.62
CA GLY A 58 -29.60 24.75 9.60
C GLY A 58 -30.32 24.14 10.81
N LYS A 59 -29.83 23.02 11.35
CA LYS A 59 -30.37 22.38 12.57
C LYS A 59 -30.26 23.27 13.81
N VAL A 60 -29.32 24.21 13.82
CA VAL A 60 -29.13 25.21 14.90
C VAL A 60 -29.57 26.61 14.47
N GLY A 61 -30.29 26.73 13.33
CA GLY A 61 -30.85 27.99 12.85
C GLY A 61 -29.85 28.95 12.20
N ILE A 62 -28.65 28.47 11.85
CA ILE A 62 -27.59 29.31 11.26
C ILE A 62 -27.55 29.11 9.74
N SER A 63 -27.67 30.22 9.00
CA SER A 63 -27.46 30.24 7.54
C SER A 63 -25.98 30.43 7.21
N ILE A 64 -25.52 29.74 6.16
CA ILE A 64 -24.11 29.74 5.75
C ILE A 64 -23.84 30.83 4.69
N ASP A 65 -22.65 31.43 4.71
CA ASP A 65 -22.19 32.31 3.62
C ASP A 65 -21.59 31.46 2.49
N THR A 66 -22.42 31.17 1.50
CA THR A 66 -22.03 30.36 0.34
C THR A 66 -20.97 31.06 -0.51
N GLY A 67 -21.01 32.39 -0.63
CA GLY A 67 -20.05 33.15 -1.43
C GLY A 67 -18.64 33.08 -0.82
N ALA A 68 -18.54 33.29 0.49
CA ALA A 68 -17.29 33.17 1.23
C ALA A 68 -16.74 31.74 1.16
N TYR A 69 -17.58 30.73 1.32
CA TYR A 69 -17.18 29.32 1.19
C TYR A 69 -16.63 29.01 -0.20
N MET A 70 -17.34 29.38 -1.27
CA MET A 70 -16.90 29.10 -2.64
C MET A 70 -15.58 29.78 -2.96
N ALA A 71 -15.41 31.05 -2.55
CA ALA A 71 -14.16 31.77 -2.74
C ALA A 71 -12.97 31.13 -1.99
N GLY A 72 -13.21 30.59 -0.78
CA GLY A 72 -12.22 29.79 -0.06
C GLY A 72 -11.93 28.47 -0.77
N ARG A 73 -12.97 27.76 -1.21
CA ARG A 73 -12.85 26.47 -1.89
C ARG A 73 -12.05 26.54 -3.18
N ASP A 74 -12.31 27.55 -4.01
CA ASP A 74 -11.56 27.76 -5.24
C ASP A 74 -10.07 28.03 -4.94
N GLU A 75 -9.77 28.81 -3.90
CA GLU A 75 -8.39 29.00 -3.41
C GLU A 75 -7.77 27.67 -2.95
N GLY A 76 -8.52 26.85 -2.20
CA GLY A 76 -8.05 25.55 -1.72
C GLY A 76 -7.77 24.57 -2.85
N LEU A 77 -8.63 24.56 -3.86
CA LEU A 77 -8.47 23.71 -5.05
C LEU A 77 -7.23 24.03 -5.85
N THR A 78 -6.70 25.26 -5.80
CA THR A 78 -5.39 25.55 -6.43
C THR A 78 -4.25 24.72 -5.82
N ARG A 79 -4.36 24.35 -4.55
CA ARG A 79 -3.38 23.52 -3.83
C ARG A 79 -3.61 22.04 -4.06
N TYR A 80 -4.88 21.63 -4.17
CA TYR A 80 -5.25 20.24 -4.42
C TYR A 80 -5.03 19.83 -5.88
N CYS A 81 -5.44 20.65 -6.84
CA CYS A 81 -5.45 20.32 -8.27
C CYS A 81 -4.07 20.51 -8.91
N THR A 82 -3.15 19.64 -8.51
CA THR A 82 -1.78 19.58 -9.05
C THR A 82 -1.50 18.20 -9.62
N PRO A 83 -0.53 18.06 -10.54
CA PRO A 83 -0.09 16.74 -11.02
C PRO A 83 0.34 15.80 -9.90
N VAL A 84 1.02 16.32 -8.88
CA VAL A 84 1.49 15.52 -7.73
C VAL A 84 0.32 14.97 -6.91
N SER A 85 -0.69 15.80 -6.65
CA SER A 85 -1.90 15.35 -5.97
C SER A 85 -2.68 14.34 -6.80
N GLY A 86 -2.85 14.57 -8.10
CA GLY A 86 -3.48 13.61 -9.01
C GLY A 86 -2.78 12.26 -8.96
N PHE A 87 -1.45 12.25 -9.09
CA PHE A 87 -0.62 11.04 -8.97
C PHE A 87 -0.80 10.34 -7.62
N SER A 88 -0.84 11.10 -6.52
CA SER A 88 -1.09 10.55 -5.19
C SER A 88 -2.48 9.89 -5.12
N VAL A 89 -3.53 10.53 -5.63
CA VAL A 89 -4.89 9.98 -5.65
C VAL A 89 -4.93 8.68 -6.46
N GLY A 90 -4.37 8.69 -7.68
CA GLY A 90 -4.34 7.52 -8.57
C GLY A 90 -3.53 6.35 -8.00
N SER A 91 -2.33 6.61 -7.48
CA SER A 91 -1.45 5.56 -6.91
C SER A 91 -2.00 4.92 -5.64
N ASN A 92 -2.85 5.63 -4.89
CA ASN A 92 -3.60 5.08 -3.78
C ASN A 92 -4.89 4.35 -4.19
N GLY A 93 -5.17 4.22 -5.50
CA GLY A 93 -6.36 3.55 -6.02
C GLY A 93 -7.67 4.28 -5.73
N ARG A 94 -7.61 5.59 -5.44
CA ARG A 94 -8.80 6.41 -5.17
C ARG A 94 -9.42 6.86 -6.50
N ALA A 95 -10.74 7.01 -6.52
CA ALA A 95 -11.43 7.57 -7.68
C ALA A 95 -11.12 9.06 -7.84
N ASN A 96 -11.05 9.54 -9.09
CA ASN A 96 -11.03 10.96 -9.39
C ASN A 96 -12.41 11.57 -9.05
N GLY A 97 -12.44 12.55 -8.15
CA GLY A 97 -13.65 13.24 -7.74
C GLY A 97 -14.14 14.31 -8.73
N ASN A 98 -13.39 14.59 -9.80
CA ASN A 98 -13.68 15.63 -10.80
C ASN A 98 -13.98 17.00 -10.19
N VAL A 99 -13.24 17.34 -9.13
CA VAL A 99 -13.44 18.58 -8.35
C VAL A 99 -12.64 19.76 -8.88
N CYS A 100 -11.76 19.54 -9.85
CA CYS A 100 -10.81 20.53 -10.33
C CYS A 100 -11.45 21.49 -11.34
N PRO A 101 -11.18 22.81 -11.23
CA PRO A 101 -11.56 23.78 -12.26
C PRO A 101 -10.89 23.45 -13.60
N ALA A 102 -11.51 23.87 -14.71
CA ALA A 102 -11.06 23.53 -16.07
C ALA A 102 -9.56 23.80 -16.30
N GLU A 103 -9.06 24.94 -15.81
CA GLU A 103 -7.65 25.35 -15.97
C GLU A 103 -6.65 24.44 -15.24
N LEU A 104 -7.07 23.77 -14.16
CA LEU A 104 -6.20 22.90 -13.34
C LEU A 104 -6.43 21.42 -13.59
N ALA A 105 -7.58 21.07 -14.18
CA ALA A 105 -8.00 19.69 -14.40
C ALA A 105 -6.99 18.90 -15.24
N GLY A 106 -6.40 19.51 -16.28
CA GLY A 106 -5.46 18.82 -17.17
C GLY A 106 -4.20 18.32 -16.44
N GLY A 107 -3.60 19.16 -15.59
CA GLY A 107 -2.41 18.78 -14.83
C GLY A 107 -2.70 17.71 -13.79
N PHE A 108 -3.82 17.84 -13.06
CA PHE A 108 -4.27 16.83 -12.11
C PHE A 108 -4.55 15.49 -12.79
N GLU A 109 -5.27 15.50 -13.91
CA GLU A 109 -5.64 14.29 -14.66
C GLU A 109 -4.41 13.56 -15.20
N ALA A 110 -3.45 14.30 -15.76
CA ALA A 110 -2.19 13.70 -16.22
C ALA A 110 -1.46 12.98 -15.08
N GLY A 111 -1.39 13.58 -13.89
CA GLY A 111 -0.88 12.91 -12.70
C GLY A 111 -1.71 11.69 -12.29
N TYR A 112 -3.03 11.82 -12.30
CA TYR A 112 -3.98 10.77 -11.91
C TYR A 112 -3.84 9.51 -12.76
N VAL A 113 -3.71 9.65 -14.08
CA VAL A 113 -3.49 8.53 -15.01
C VAL A 113 -2.20 7.77 -14.64
N LEU A 114 -1.08 8.48 -14.48
CA LEU A 114 0.20 7.88 -14.09
C LEU A 114 0.11 7.14 -12.76
N GLY A 115 -0.56 7.75 -11.77
CA GLY A 115 -0.77 7.12 -10.48
C GLY A 115 -1.63 5.85 -10.59
N SER A 116 -2.70 5.91 -11.38
CA SER A 116 -3.64 4.80 -11.55
C SER A 116 -3.02 3.62 -12.30
N GLU A 117 -2.16 3.87 -13.29
CA GLU A 117 -1.35 2.85 -13.96
C GLU A 117 -0.41 2.16 -12.99
N LEU A 118 0.28 2.93 -12.14
CA LEU A 118 1.14 2.38 -11.09
C LEU A 118 0.34 1.52 -10.11
N HIS A 119 -0.83 1.98 -9.67
CA HIS A 119 -1.71 1.22 -8.80
C HIS A 119 -2.13 -0.10 -9.46
N ALA A 120 -2.57 -0.07 -10.71
CA ALA A 120 -2.96 -1.26 -11.46
C ALA A 120 -1.82 -2.29 -11.55
N ALA A 121 -0.59 -1.84 -11.83
CA ALA A 121 0.59 -2.71 -11.84
C ALA A 121 0.89 -3.32 -10.46
N GLN A 122 0.76 -2.55 -9.38
CA GLN A 122 0.93 -3.04 -8.00
C GLN A 122 -0.15 -4.07 -7.63
N SER A 123 -1.40 -3.80 -7.99
CA SER A 123 -2.51 -4.73 -7.77
C SER A 123 -2.32 -6.03 -8.54
N ALA A 124 -1.82 -5.98 -9.78
CA ALA A 124 -1.52 -7.16 -10.59
C ALA A 124 -0.39 -8.01 -9.98
N LEU A 125 0.68 -7.38 -9.48
CA LEU A 125 1.75 -8.07 -8.75
C LEU A 125 1.19 -8.76 -7.50
N THR A 126 0.43 -8.03 -6.68
CA THR A 126 -0.17 -8.56 -5.45
C THR A 126 -1.05 -9.79 -5.73
N GLN A 127 -1.83 -9.75 -6.82
CA GLN A 127 -2.63 -10.88 -7.27
C GLN A 127 -1.77 -12.09 -7.68
N ALA A 128 -0.68 -11.86 -8.43
CA ALA A 128 0.24 -12.92 -8.83
C ALA A 128 0.97 -13.54 -7.61
N GLU A 129 1.39 -12.73 -6.64
CA GLU A 129 1.97 -13.21 -5.39
C GLU A 129 0.97 -14.04 -4.56
N ASN A 130 -0.29 -13.60 -4.47
CA ASN A 130 -1.36 -14.37 -3.83
C ASN A 130 -1.58 -15.72 -4.51
N ALA A 131 -1.55 -15.76 -5.84
CA ALA A 131 -1.69 -16.99 -6.61
C ALA A 131 -0.51 -17.95 -6.37
N LEU A 132 0.72 -17.44 -6.33
CA LEU A 132 1.91 -18.22 -6.00
C LEU A 132 1.79 -18.83 -4.60
N ARG A 133 1.46 -18.03 -3.58
CA ARG A 133 1.31 -18.53 -2.20
C ARG A 133 0.24 -19.62 -2.08
N ARG A 134 -0.87 -19.49 -2.81
CA ARG A 134 -1.93 -20.51 -2.85
C ARG A 134 -1.43 -21.82 -3.47
N ALA A 135 -0.67 -21.73 -4.56
CA ALA A 135 -0.09 -22.90 -5.22
C ALA A 135 0.94 -23.61 -4.32
N GLU A 136 1.82 -22.86 -3.67
CA GLU A 136 2.81 -23.38 -2.72
C GLU A 136 2.13 -24.05 -1.50
N SER A 137 1.06 -23.45 -0.98
CA SER A 137 0.31 -24.02 0.15
C SER A 137 -0.36 -25.34 -0.23
N ALA A 138 -0.87 -25.47 -1.45
CA ALA A 138 -1.49 -26.69 -1.95
C ALA A 138 -0.46 -27.82 -2.16
N GLU A 139 0.72 -27.47 -2.69
CA GLU A 139 1.86 -28.39 -2.80
C GLU A 139 2.29 -28.89 -1.42
N SER A 140 2.56 -27.99 -0.47
CA SER A 140 2.96 -28.33 0.89
C SER A 140 1.95 -29.25 1.59
N ALA A 141 0.65 -28.98 1.46
CA ALA A 141 -0.40 -29.81 2.06
C ALA A 141 -0.38 -31.25 1.49
N THR A 142 -0.11 -31.38 0.20
CA THR A 142 -0.02 -32.69 -0.47
C THR A 142 1.24 -33.43 -0.03
N GLU A 143 2.38 -32.74 0.07
CA GLU A 143 3.63 -33.32 0.56
C GLU A 143 3.53 -33.79 2.02
N ASP A 144 2.88 -33.01 2.89
CA ASP A 144 2.62 -33.39 4.28
C ASP A 144 1.72 -34.62 4.35
N ARG A 145 0.64 -34.67 3.55
CA ARG A 145 -0.23 -35.85 3.48
C ARG A 145 0.53 -37.10 3.00
N MET A 146 1.42 -36.94 2.02
CA MET A 146 2.29 -38.03 1.56
C MET A 146 3.26 -38.47 2.66
N ARG A 147 3.79 -37.55 3.48
CA ARG A 147 4.65 -37.88 4.63
C ARG A 147 3.88 -38.71 5.66
N ASP A 148 2.67 -38.30 6.00
CA ASP A 148 1.81 -39.00 6.97
C ASP A 148 1.44 -40.42 6.50
N LEU A 149 1.05 -40.56 5.23
CA LEU A 149 0.72 -41.86 4.65
C LEU A 149 1.94 -42.78 4.58
N ARG A 150 3.13 -42.26 4.27
CA ARG A 150 4.37 -43.04 4.32
C ARG A 150 4.66 -43.54 5.73
N ALA A 151 4.46 -42.70 6.75
CA ALA A 151 4.62 -43.11 8.14
C ALA A 151 3.60 -44.20 8.54
N ALA A 152 2.32 -44.01 8.19
CA ALA A 152 1.28 -45.00 8.44
C ALA A 152 1.56 -46.35 7.76
N MET A 153 2.09 -46.34 6.53
CA MET A 153 2.46 -47.55 5.79
C MET A 153 3.55 -48.38 6.50
N VAL A 154 4.46 -47.74 7.23
CA VAL A 154 5.54 -48.43 7.96
C VAL A 154 4.98 -49.25 9.11
N SER A 155 4.04 -48.69 9.87
CA SER A 155 3.42 -49.36 11.03
C SER A 155 2.29 -50.33 10.68
N GLU A 156 1.71 -50.24 9.49
CA GLU A 156 0.57 -51.07 9.09
C GLU A 156 0.98 -52.51 8.74
N GLN A 157 0.30 -53.49 9.32
CA GLN A 157 0.58 -54.93 9.16
C GLN A 157 -0.36 -55.60 8.16
N ASP A 158 -1.56 -55.05 7.98
CA ASP A 158 -2.58 -55.58 7.06
C ASP A 158 -2.17 -55.31 5.59
N ARG A 159 -2.14 -56.37 4.77
CA ARG A 159 -1.70 -56.27 3.37
C ARG A 159 -2.64 -55.42 2.51
N ASP A 160 -3.94 -55.51 2.73
CA ASP A 160 -4.93 -54.78 1.95
C ASP A 160 -4.90 -53.29 2.29
N LYS A 161 -4.74 -52.95 3.58
CA LYS A 161 -4.52 -51.57 4.01
C LYS A 161 -3.23 -50.98 3.46
N ARG A 162 -2.12 -51.75 3.49
CA ARG A 162 -0.85 -51.31 2.87
C ARG A 162 -1.00 -51.07 1.37
N ARG A 163 -1.74 -51.93 0.66
CA ARG A 163 -2.05 -51.74 -0.77
C ARG A 163 -2.84 -50.46 -1.00
N ALA A 164 -3.89 -50.21 -0.21
CA ALA A 164 -4.69 -49.00 -0.30
C ALA A 164 -3.85 -47.72 -0.06
N ILE A 165 -2.97 -47.72 0.95
CA ILE A 165 -2.05 -46.60 1.22
C ILE A 165 -1.09 -46.40 0.04
N GLY A 166 -0.54 -47.48 -0.52
CA GLY A 166 0.35 -47.43 -1.68
C GLY A 166 -0.34 -46.86 -2.92
N ASP A 167 -1.60 -47.18 -3.14
CA ASP A 167 -2.41 -46.67 -4.25
C ASP A 167 -2.67 -45.16 -4.08
N GLU A 168 -3.01 -44.74 -2.87
CA GLU A 168 -3.20 -43.32 -2.54
C GLU A 168 -1.92 -42.50 -2.68
N LEU A 169 -0.77 -43.04 -2.23
CA LEU A 169 0.53 -42.41 -2.44
C LEU A 169 0.89 -42.23 -3.91
N ARG A 170 0.45 -43.15 -4.80
CA ARG A 170 0.64 -42.98 -6.25
C ARG A 170 -0.19 -41.81 -6.77
N ARG A 171 -1.47 -41.73 -6.39
CA ARG A 171 -2.35 -40.60 -6.77
C ARG A 171 -1.79 -39.26 -6.29
N LEU A 172 -1.40 -39.16 -5.02
CA LEU A 172 -0.85 -37.92 -4.47
C LEU A 172 0.47 -37.51 -5.12
N ARG A 173 1.31 -38.46 -5.54
CA ARG A 173 2.54 -38.15 -6.27
C ARG A 173 2.26 -37.48 -7.62
N ASP A 174 1.22 -37.93 -8.33
CA ASP A 174 0.82 -37.32 -9.59
C ASP A 174 0.20 -35.94 -9.35
N THR A 175 -0.63 -35.77 -8.31
CA THR A 175 -1.12 -34.46 -7.87
C THR A 175 0.03 -33.50 -7.53
N ALA A 176 1.03 -33.95 -6.77
CA ALA A 176 2.18 -33.13 -6.39
C ALA A 176 3.00 -32.68 -7.62
N ARG A 177 3.19 -33.56 -8.62
CA ARG A 177 3.84 -33.19 -9.89
C ARG A 177 3.05 -32.11 -10.63
N ASP A 178 1.73 -32.16 -10.59
CA ASP A 178 0.86 -31.19 -11.22
C ASP A 178 0.90 -29.83 -10.50
N GLN A 179 0.84 -29.86 -9.16
CA GLN A 179 0.99 -28.67 -8.31
C GLN A 179 2.36 -28.02 -8.48
N GLN A 180 3.43 -28.79 -8.57
CA GLN A 180 4.77 -28.27 -8.84
C GLN A 180 4.84 -27.50 -10.17
N ARG A 181 4.10 -27.96 -11.21
CA ARG A 181 3.98 -27.21 -12.47
C ARG A 181 3.19 -25.92 -12.29
N GLN A 182 2.15 -25.92 -11.45
CA GLN A 182 1.37 -24.72 -11.13
C GLN A 182 2.20 -23.69 -10.36
N VAL A 183 2.99 -24.09 -9.36
CA VAL A 183 3.91 -23.21 -8.62
C VAL A 183 4.89 -22.56 -9.59
N ARG A 184 5.54 -23.34 -10.46
CA ARG A 184 6.46 -22.79 -11.47
C ARG A 184 5.80 -21.81 -12.42
N ARG A 185 4.53 -22.04 -12.79
CA ARG A 185 3.75 -21.11 -13.64
C ARG A 185 3.44 -19.81 -12.88
N ALA A 186 2.93 -19.92 -11.66
CA ALA A 186 2.58 -18.76 -10.83
C ALA A 186 3.80 -17.91 -10.49
N ASP A 187 4.95 -18.53 -10.26
CA ASP A 187 6.21 -17.84 -9.96
C ASP A 187 6.78 -17.10 -11.19
N ARG A 188 6.61 -17.66 -12.41
CA ARG A 188 6.92 -16.92 -13.65
C ARG A 188 6.01 -15.69 -13.78
N GLU A 189 4.71 -15.86 -13.66
CA GLU A 189 3.75 -14.74 -13.72
C GLU A 189 4.10 -13.65 -12.70
N ARG A 190 4.41 -14.03 -11.45
CA ARG A 190 4.81 -13.08 -10.40
C ARG A 190 6.05 -12.30 -10.80
N ARG A 191 7.09 -12.94 -11.36
CA ARG A 191 8.29 -12.25 -11.85
C ARG A 191 7.97 -11.30 -12.99
N ASP A 192 7.13 -11.71 -13.94
CA ASP A 192 6.75 -10.88 -15.08
C ASP A 192 5.97 -9.64 -14.61
N ARG A 193 5.05 -9.78 -13.65
CA ARG A 193 4.34 -8.65 -13.03
C ARG A 193 5.25 -7.74 -12.23
N GLN A 194 6.24 -8.29 -11.52
CA GLN A 194 7.24 -7.49 -10.81
C GLN A 194 8.05 -6.65 -11.79
N HIS A 195 8.53 -7.24 -12.88
CA HIS A 195 9.26 -6.53 -13.91
C HIS A 195 8.42 -5.42 -14.56
N HIS A 196 7.16 -5.72 -14.87
CA HIS A 196 6.23 -4.71 -15.39
C HIS A 196 6.03 -3.55 -14.41
N LEU A 197 5.83 -3.84 -13.12
CA LEU A 197 5.74 -2.80 -12.08
C LEU A 197 7.00 -1.93 -12.03
N ASP A 198 8.18 -2.51 -12.14
CA ASP A 198 9.44 -1.77 -12.11
C ASP A 198 9.55 -0.80 -13.31
N ILE A 199 9.13 -1.23 -14.50
CA ILE A 199 9.07 -0.38 -15.71
C ILE A 199 8.07 0.77 -15.51
N VAL A 200 6.81 0.44 -15.19
CA VAL A 200 5.74 1.44 -15.01
C VAL A 200 6.13 2.46 -13.96
N ARG A 201 6.69 2.02 -12.83
CA ARG A 201 7.14 2.91 -11.77
C ARG A 201 8.18 3.93 -12.25
N GLU A 202 9.19 3.47 -12.99
CA GLU A 202 10.24 4.35 -13.49
C GLU A 202 9.68 5.36 -14.49
N ASP A 203 8.87 4.89 -15.44
CA ASP A 203 8.25 5.73 -16.47
C ASP A 203 7.29 6.77 -15.85
N SER A 204 6.41 6.34 -14.93
CA SER A 204 5.50 7.25 -14.22
C SER A 204 6.27 8.32 -13.43
N PHE A 205 7.37 7.95 -12.77
CA PHE A 205 8.18 8.91 -12.03
C PHE A 205 8.96 9.87 -12.94
N ALA A 206 9.46 9.39 -14.08
CA ALA A 206 10.09 10.25 -15.08
C ALA A 206 9.10 11.28 -15.64
N GLN A 207 7.90 10.83 -16.02
CA GLN A 207 6.85 11.71 -16.53
C GLN A 207 6.35 12.70 -15.46
N LEU A 208 6.17 12.26 -14.22
CA LEU A 208 5.73 13.14 -13.14
C LEU A 208 6.75 14.25 -12.85
N ARG A 209 8.05 14.00 -12.98
CA ARG A 209 9.09 15.05 -12.86
C ARG A 209 8.99 16.11 -13.95
N LEU A 210 8.51 15.76 -15.15
CA LEU A 210 8.25 16.73 -16.22
C LEU A 210 7.01 17.58 -15.91
N LEU A 211 5.96 16.97 -15.36
CA LEU A 211 4.72 17.66 -14.98
C LEU A 211 4.87 18.54 -13.73
N ALA A 212 5.75 18.14 -12.79
CA ALA A 212 5.99 18.84 -11.53
C ALA A 212 7.50 18.91 -11.23
N PRO A 213 8.21 19.90 -11.81
CA PRO A 213 9.63 20.10 -11.55
C PRO A 213 9.92 20.25 -10.05
N GLY A 214 10.90 19.51 -9.55
CA GLY A 214 11.26 19.49 -8.12
C GLY A 214 10.52 18.44 -7.29
N TRP A 215 9.57 17.71 -7.87
CA TRP A 215 9.00 16.53 -7.23
C TRP A 215 10.04 15.38 -7.15
N ALA A 216 10.10 14.71 -6.00
CA ALA A 216 10.93 13.53 -5.79
C ALA A 216 10.11 12.41 -5.11
N PRO A 217 10.28 11.13 -5.54
CA PRO A 217 9.68 10.00 -4.85
C PRO A 217 10.13 9.96 -3.38
N GLY A 218 9.19 9.72 -2.45
CA GLY A 218 9.53 9.54 -1.03
C GLY A 218 9.97 10.83 -0.32
N SER A 219 9.29 11.95 -0.52
CA SER A 219 9.53 13.21 0.22
C SER A 219 9.22 13.16 1.74
N ARG A 220 9.10 11.96 2.34
CA ARG A 220 9.70 11.70 3.66
C ARG A 220 11.08 11.09 3.40
N THR A 221 12.12 11.90 3.50
CA THR A 221 13.57 11.61 3.34
C THR A 221 14.12 10.33 4.02
N ARG A 222 13.30 9.52 4.70
CA ARG A 222 13.67 8.25 5.33
C ARG A 222 13.73 7.07 4.35
N ASP A 223 13.03 7.14 3.21
CA ASP A 223 12.93 6.00 2.28
C ASP A 223 14.01 6.00 1.19
N LEU A 224 14.80 7.07 1.08
CA LEU A 224 15.98 7.16 0.21
C LEU A 224 17.23 6.50 0.81
N CYS A 225 17.15 6.05 2.07
CA CYS A 225 18.27 5.46 2.79
C CYS A 225 18.07 3.94 2.94
N PRO A 226 19.06 3.12 2.54
CA PRO A 226 18.93 1.67 2.61
C PRO A 226 18.72 1.21 4.06
N ASN A 227 17.74 0.33 4.29
CA ASN A 227 17.58 -0.35 5.57
C ASN A 227 18.72 -1.38 5.75
N LYS A 228 18.99 -1.79 7.01
CA LYS A 228 20.14 -2.59 7.46
C LYS A 228 20.35 -3.95 6.75
N THR A 229 19.45 -4.37 5.86
CA THR A 229 19.43 -5.70 5.22
C THR A 229 20.11 -5.77 3.84
N GLY A 230 20.74 -4.70 3.36
CA GLY A 230 21.86 -4.82 2.40
C GLY A 230 21.54 -5.38 1.01
N ARG A 231 20.40 -5.04 0.41
CA ARG A 231 20.18 -5.27 -1.04
C ARG A 231 20.31 -3.93 -1.78
N TRP A 232 21.32 -3.81 -2.63
CA TRP A 232 21.74 -2.55 -3.26
C TRP A 232 21.44 -2.51 -4.76
N SER A 233 20.97 -1.35 -5.25
CA SER A 233 21.32 -0.78 -6.56
C SER A 233 21.12 0.75 -6.61
N ALA A 234 21.55 1.50 -5.59
CA ALA A 234 21.44 2.95 -5.61
C ALA A 234 22.80 3.62 -5.85
N SER A 235 22.86 4.52 -6.83
CA SER A 235 24.01 5.36 -7.16
C SER A 235 24.52 6.17 -5.95
N ALA A 236 25.82 6.48 -5.91
CA ALA A 236 26.49 7.22 -4.82
C ALA A 236 25.83 8.56 -4.45
N ILE A 237 25.08 9.17 -5.39
CA ILE A 237 24.31 10.39 -5.21
C ILE A 237 23.20 10.23 -4.13
N ALA A 238 22.63 9.03 -3.97
CA ALA A 238 21.59 8.78 -2.97
C ALA A 238 22.14 8.79 -1.53
N PHE A 239 23.43 8.50 -1.33
CA PHE A 239 24.03 8.34 -0.01
C PHE A 239 24.33 9.67 0.69
N SER A 240 24.68 10.71 -0.09
CA SER A 240 24.96 12.05 0.43
C SER A 240 23.70 12.76 0.94
N LEU A 241 22.52 12.32 0.48
CA LEU A 241 21.22 12.87 0.86
C LEU A 241 20.65 12.28 2.17
N CYS A 242 21.30 11.26 2.76
CA CYS A 242 20.84 10.65 4.01
C CYS A 242 21.11 11.49 5.28
N PRO A 243 20.21 11.50 6.28
CA PRO A 243 20.48 12.10 7.59
C PRO A 243 21.71 11.48 8.28
N LYS A 244 22.54 12.28 8.98
CA LYS A 244 23.79 11.83 9.63
C LYS A 244 23.61 10.55 10.47
N ARG A 245 22.54 10.48 11.27
CA ARG A 245 22.22 9.35 12.17
C ARG A 245 22.08 8.00 11.43
N GLN A 246 21.51 8.00 10.23
CA GLN A 246 21.36 6.78 9.42
C GLN A 246 22.66 6.40 8.69
N ARG A 247 23.50 7.37 8.31
CA ARG A 247 24.83 7.09 7.75
C ARG A 247 25.73 6.37 8.76
N GLU A 248 25.66 6.75 10.03
CA GLU A 248 26.41 6.12 11.12
C GLU A 248 25.96 4.66 11.37
N ASP A 249 24.65 4.40 11.34
CA ASP A 249 24.08 3.05 11.43
C ASP A 249 24.56 2.12 10.28
N ILE A 250 24.68 2.64 9.06
CA ILE A 250 25.16 1.89 7.89
C ILE A 250 26.67 1.63 7.98
N HIS A 251 27.48 2.62 8.40
CA HIS A 251 28.91 2.42 8.63
C HIS A 251 29.18 1.42 9.77
N GLY A 252 28.34 1.38 10.80
CA GLY A 252 28.40 0.38 11.88
C GLY A 252 28.07 -1.04 11.39
N ALA A 253 27.10 -1.18 10.48
CA ALA A 253 26.77 -2.46 9.83
C ALA A 253 27.91 -2.96 8.92
N TYR A 254 28.60 -2.05 8.21
CA TYR A 254 29.77 -2.41 7.38
C TYR A 254 30.97 -2.86 8.22
N ARG A 255 31.27 -2.20 9.36
CA ARG A 255 32.34 -2.65 10.27
C ARG A 255 32.06 -4.01 10.90
N SER A 256 30.81 -4.28 11.26
CA SER A 256 30.41 -5.56 11.87
C SER A 256 30.29 -6.70 10.85
N ALA A 257 29.98 -6.42 9.58
CA ALA A 257 30.01 -7.38 8.49
C ALA A 257 31.44 -7.66 7.99
N GLY A 258 32.33 -6.65 8.00
CA GLY A 258 33.76 -6.80 7.69
C GLY A 258 34.53 -7.57 8.76
N ALA A 259 34.15 -7.44 10.04
CA ALA A 259 34.75 -8.21 11.14
C ALA A 259 34.45 -9.71 11.09
N ARG A 260 33.35 -10.15 10.44
CA ARG A 260 33.03 -11.59 10.26
C ARG A 260 33.64 -12.21 9.00
N ARG A 261 34.26 -11.42 8.12
CA ARG A 261 34.91 -11.89 6.88
C ARG A 261 36.43 -11.63 6.86
N GLY A 262 37.03 -11.49 8.04
CA GLY A 262 38.48 -11.39 8.24
C GLY A 262 39.10 -12.69 8.74
N SER A 263 38.97 -13.79 7.98
CA SER A 263 39.87 -14.94 8.09
C SER A 263 39.96 -15.57 6.70
N GLY A 264 41.05 -15.27 6.00
CA GLY A 264 41.34 -15.79 4.66
C GLY A 264 41.39 -14.69 3.61
N ILE A 265 42.53 -14.65 2.92
CA ILE A 265 42.82 -13.88 1.70
C ILE A 265 43.34 -12.45 1.95
N GLN A 266 44.56 -12.36 2.50
CA GLN A 266 45.48 -11.29 2.14
C GLN A 266 46.37 -11.76 0.99
N GLY A 267 46.51 -10.91 -0.03
CA GLY A 267 47.66 -10.94 -0.93
C GLY A 267 47.31 -11.16 -2.39
N THR A 268 46.90 -10.09 -3.07
CA THR A 268 47.47 -9.64 -4.36
C THR A 268 46.66 -8.43 -4.82
N LEU A 269 47.27 -7.25 -4.76
CA LEU A 269 47.03 -6.12 -5.67
C LEU A 269 48.03 -5.02 -5.28
N ARG A 270 49.24 -5.15 -5.83
CA ARG A 270 50.21 -4.05 -6.00
C ARG A 270 50.42 -3.94 -7.52
N SER A 271 50.52 -2.69 -7.99
CA SER A 271 50.77 -2.26 -9.38
C SER A 271 49.52 -1.93 -10.20
N LEU A 272 49.02 -0.70 -10.07
CA LEU A 272 49.15 0.41 -11.03
C LEU A 272 48.53 1.67 -10.43
#